data_AF-A0A7K1ADQ6-F1
#
_entry.id   AF-A0A7K1ADQ6-F1
#
_cell.length_a   1.000
_cell.length_b   1.000
_cell.length_c   1.000
_cell.angle_alpha   90.00
_cell.angle_beta   90.00
_cell.angle_gamma   90.00
#
_symmetry.space_group_name_H-M   'P 1'
#
loop_
_entity.id
_entity.type
_entity.pdbx_description
1 polymer ?
#
loop_
_entity_poly.entity_id
_entity_poly.type
_entity_poly.pdbx_seq_one_letter_code
_entity_poly.pdbx_strand_id
1 'polypeptide(L)' 'MDQELFARFQKCAVDVLSVDPDKVVPSALFGDDLDADSLDLVELVMALEEEFGVEVPEKEIEDIKTV' A
#
# COMPACT_ATOMS: atom_id res chain seq x y z
N MET A 1 1.16 18.43 -2.70
CA MET A 1 1.61 18.58 -1.31
C MET A 1 1.60 17.20 -0.63
N ASP A 2 2.02 16.15 -1.36
CA ASP A 2 1.63 14.77 -1.02
C ASP A 2 2.83 13.80 -0.96
N GLN A 3 4.06 14.31 -1.13
CA GLN A 3 5.28 13.50 -1.05
C GLN A 3 5.52 12.94 0.35
N GLU A 4 5.10 13.65 1.39
CA GLU A 4 5.24 13.20 2.78
C GLU A 4 4.26 12.07 3.12
N LEU A 5 3.05 12.13 2.56
CA LEU A 5 2.05 11.06 2.64
C LEU A 5 2.54 9.81 1.91
N PHE A 6 3.01 9.98 0.67
CA PHE A 6 3.55 8.89 -0.12
C PHE A 6 4.78 8.26 0.53
N ALA A 7 5.68 9.05 1.12
CA ALA A 7 6.86 8.50 1.80
C ALA A 7 6.49 7.64 3.02
N ARG A 8 5.44 8.02 3.77
CA ARG A 8 4.92 7.20 4.87
C ARG A 8 4.24 5.94 4.36
N PHE A 9 3.37 6.07 3.36
CA PHE A 9 2.74 4.95 2.69
C PHE A 9 3.79 3.95 2.18
N GLN A 10 4.79 4.46 1.45
CA GLN A 10 5.87 3.67 0.87
C GLN A 10 6.63 2.90 1.95
N LYS A 11 6.89 3.55 3.09
CA LYS A 11 7.53 2.90 4.22
C LYS A 11 6.67 1.77 4.80
N CYS A 12 5.37 2.01 5.04
CA CYS A 12 4.45 0.96 5.49
C CYS A 12 4.37 -0.20 4.48
N ALA A 13 4.25 0.11 3.19
CA ALA A 13 4.20 -0.89 2.13
C ALA A 13 5.48 -1.74 2.09
N VAL A 14 6.65 -1.13 2.25
CA VAL A 14 7.93 -1.85 2.33
C VAL A 14 8.02 -2.72 3.59
N ASP A 15 7.59 -2.20 4.74
CA ASP A 15 7.66 -2.91 6.01
C ASP A 15 6.66 -4.08 6.07
N VAL A 16 5.44 -3.91 5.53
CA VAL A 16 4.37 -4.93 5.50
C VAL A 16 4.61 -5.95 4.38
N LEU A 17 4.77 -5.48 3.14
CA LEU A 17 4.93 -6.35 1.97
C LEU A 17 6.34 -6.94 1.86
N SER A 18 7.31 -6.46 2.66
CA SER A 18 8.72 -6.88 2.59
C SER A 18 9.32 -6.73 1.19
N VAL A 19 8.90 -5.69 0.47
CA VAL A 19 9.34 -5.35 -0.89
C VAL A 19 10.41 -4.26 -0.89
N ASP A 20 11.09 -4.10 -2.01
CA ASP A 20 12.07 -3.03 -2.16
C ASP A 20 11.38 -1.67 -2.28
N PRO A 21 11.77 -0.62 -1.51
CA PRO A 21 11.24 0.73 -1.66
C PRO A 21 11.34 1.24 -3.09
N ASP A 22 12.38 0.85 -3.84
CA ASP A 22 12.57 1.30 -5.22
C ASP A 22 11.49 0.75 -6.17
N LYS A 23 10.81 -0.34 -5.79
CA LYS A 23 9.68 -0.90 -6.54
C LYS A 23 8.37 -0.22 -6.24
N VAL A 24 8.23 0.42 -5.08
CA VAL A 24 6.99 1.10 -4.67
C VAL A 24 6.92 2.46 -5.34
N VAL A 25 6.49 2.45 -6.60
CA VAL A 25 6.27 3.65 -7.40
C VAL A 25 4.78 3.81 -7.72
N PRO A 26 4.26 5.03 -7.95
CA PRO A 26 2.83 5.25 -8.26
C PRO A 26 2.33 4.51 -9.52
N SER A 27 3.25 4.03 -10.36
CA SER A 27 2.93 3.24 -11.55
C SER A 27 3.04 1.73 -11.33
N ALA A 28 3.51 1.29 -10.15
CA ALA A 28 3.70 -0.11 -9.82
C ALA A 28 2.36 -0.77 -9.54
N LEU A 29 2.23 -2.01 -9.98
CA LEU A 29 1.10 -2.87 -9.71
C LEU A 29 1.34 -3.64 -8.42
N PHE A 30 0.37 -3.62 -7.50
CA PHE A 30 0.50 -4.36 -6.24
C PHE A 30 0.70 -5.86 -6.48
N GLY A 31 -0.13 -6.47 -7.33
CA GLY A 31 0.02 -7.89 -7.67
C GLY A 31 1.25 -8.20 -8.52
N ASP A 32 1.46 -7.47 -9.62
CA ASP A 32 2.49 -7.84 -10.61
C ASP A 32 3.91 -7.34 -10.28
N ASP A 33 4.06 -6.16 -9.68
CA ASP A 33 5.37 -5.55 -9.41
C ASP A 33 5.81 -5.72 -7.95
N LEU A 34 4.85 -5.70 -7.02
CA LEU A 34 5.08 -5.84 -5.58
C LEU A 34 4.82 -7.27 -5.07
N ASP A 35 4.31 -8.18 -5.91
CA ASP A 35 3.99 -9.57 -5.51
C ASP A 35 3.05 -9.61 -4.29
N ALA A 36 2.18 -8.60 -4.17
CA ALA A 36 1.25 -8.44 -3.07
C ALA A 36 -0.07 -9.13 -3.40
N ASP A 37 -0.44 -10.10 -2.58
CA ASP A 37 -1.72 -10.81 -2.68
C ASP A 37 -2.86 -9.99 -2.04
N SER A 38 -4.10 -10.45 -2.24
CA SER A 38 -5.27 -9.80 -1.62
C SER A 38 -5.21 -9.74 -0.09
N LEU A 39 -4.49 -10.66 0.55
CA LEU A 39 -4.25 -10.63 2.00
C LEU A 39 -3.25 -9.54 2.38
N ASP A 40 -2.19 -9.38 1.61
CA ASP A 40 -1.16 -8.38 1.88
C ASP A 40 -1.70 -6.96 1.72
N LEU A 41 -2.61 -6.76 0.75
CA LEU A 41 -3.36 -5.51 0.60
C LEU A 41 -4.23 -5.19 1.82
N VAL A 42 -4.90 -6.19 2.40
CA VAL A 42 -5.69 -6.01 3.62
C VAL A 42 -4.80 -5.64 4.80
N GLU A 43 -3.67 -6.33 4.98
CA GLU A 43 -2.71 -6.02 6.05
C GLU A 43 -2.12 -4.61 5.90
N LEU A 44 -1.75 -4.23 4.67
CA LEU A 44 -1.24 -2.89 4.36
C LEU A 44 -2.29 -1.82 4.68
N VAL A 45 -3.53 -2.01 4.21
CA VAL A 45 -4.61 -1.07 4.46
C VAL A 45 -4.90 -0.95 5.96
N MET A 46 -4.98 -2.06 6.70
CA MET A 46 -5.15 -2.01 8.15
C MET A 46 -4.03 -1.23 8.87
N ALA A 47 -2.77 -1.42 8.44
CA ALA A 47 -1.64 -0.67 8.99
C ALA A 47 -1.74 0.84 8.68
N LEU A 48 -2.19 1.20 7.47
CA LEU A 48 -2.42 2.58 7.06
C LEU A 48 -3.61 3.19 7.80
N GLU A 49 -4.70 2.46 8.01
CA GLU A 49 -5.85 2.89 8.80
C GLU A 49 -5.44 3.26 10.22
N GLU A 50 -4.61 2.43 10.86
CA GLU A 50 -4.08 2.70 12.20
C GLU A 50 -3.10 3.88 12.22
N GLU A 51 -2.18 3.97 11.25
CA GLU A 51 -1.16 5.03 11.20
C GLU A 51 -1.73 6.41 10.84
N PHE A 52 -2.72 6.44 9.94
CA PHE A 52 -3.35 7.68 9.47
C PHE A 52 -4.65 8.01 10.20
N GLY A 53 -5.21 7.07 10.97
CA GLY A 53 -6.50 7.22 11.64
C GLY A 53 -7.66 7.32 10.64
N VAL A 54 -7.58 6.59 9.54
CA VAL A 54 -8.59 6.55 8.46
C VAL A 54 -9.28 5.19 8.44
N GLU A 55 -10.42 5.10 7.76
CA GLU A 55 -11.07 3.82 7.43
C GLU A 55 -11.22 3.76 5.91
N VAL A 56 -10.73 2.69 5.31
CA VAL A 56 -10.79 2.40 3.88
C VAL A 56 -11.75 1.22 3.69
N PRO A 57 -12.86 1.40 2.96
CA PRO A 57 -13.82 0.32 2.76
C PRO A 57 -13.22 -0.79 1.88
N GLU A 58 -13.49 -2.05 2.22
CA GLU A 58 -12.98 -3.25 1.51
C GLU A 58 -13.20 -3.20 -0.01
N LYS A 59 -14.32 -2.63 -0.48
CA LYS A 59 -14.59 -2.49 -1.93
C LYS A 59 -13.50 -1.69 -2.65
N GLU A 60 -12.91 -0.70 -1.98
CA GLU A 60 -11.87 0.14 -2.56
C GLU A 60 -10.55 -0.61 -2.60
N ILE A 61 -10.31 -1.52 -1.65
CA ILE A 61 -9.17 -2.44 -1.65
C ILE A 61 -9.24 -3.39 -2.85
N GLU A 62 -10.42 -3.94 -3.15
CA GLU A 62 -10.61 -4.84 -4.31
C GLU A 62 -10.39 -4.14 -5.66
N ASP A 63 -10.68 -2.84 -5.74
CA ASP A 63 -10.50 -2.04 -6.95
C ASP A 63 -9.08 -1.44 -7.09
N ILE A 64 -8.25 -1.52 -6.03
CA ILE A 64 -6.85 -1.06 -6.06
C ILE A 64 -6.00 -2.00 -6.92
N LYS A 65 -5.35 -1.42 -7.94
CA LYS A 65 -4.42 -2.14 -8.83
C LYS A 65 -3.01 -1.59 -8.77
N THR A 66 -2.90 -0.28 -8.61
CA THR A 66 -1.65 0.47 -8.60
C THR A 66 -1.51 1.29 -7.32
N VAL A 67 -0.27 1.60 -6.96
CA VAL A 67 0.11 2.40 -5.78
C VAL A 67 -0.41 3.83 -5.82
#